data_AF-A0A7C6B874-F1
#
_entry.id   AF-A0A7C6B874-F1
#
_cell.length_a   1.000
_cell.length_b   1.000
_cell.length_c   1.000
_cell.angle_alpha   90.00
_cell.angle_beta   90.00
_cell.angle_gamma   90.00
#
_symmetry.space_group_name_H-M   'P 1'
#
loop_
_entity.id
_entity.type
_entity.pdbx_description
1 polymer ?
#
loop_
_entity_poly.entity_id
_entity_poly.type
_entity_poly.pdbx_seq_one_letter_code
_entity_poly.pdbx_strand_id
1 'polypeptide(L)'
;MKAKKLLFLLGVGATLLTTNVMADDVQARAIMEKVDARDDGQTLEQDMLMVLIDKNGNERTRDLKSYAKDFGEDEHRTLFFKSPSDVKNTAFLTYDYDDSAKDDDQWLYLPALKKVKRIPSADKSSSFMGSDFSYFDMTDRDLEDYDFRLLKETKVYGHDAWMIESTPRNQKVIDESGYEKSI
;
A
#
# COMPACT_ATOMS: atom_id res chain seq x y z
N MET A 1 13.52 74.84 -9.48
CA MET A 1 12.38 74.50 -8.61
C MET A 1 11.41 73.59 -9.37
N LYS A 2 11.17 72.40 -8.81
CA LYS A 2 10.07 71.43 -9.04
C LYS A 2 9.86 70.85 -10.46
N ALA A 3 10.54 69.73 -10.71
CA ALA A 3 10.12 68.70 -11.66
C ALA A 3 8.93 67.91 -11.07
N LYS A 4 7.82 67.78 -11.80
CA LYS A 4 6.71 66.88 -11.47
C LYS A 4 6.98 65.52 -12.11
N LYS A 5 7.18 64.50 -11.27
CA LYS A 5 7.31 63.09 -11.67
C LYS A 5 5.95 62.53 -12.05
N LEU A 6 5.90 61.83 -13.18
CA LEU A 6 4.79 61.05 -13.68
C LEU A 6 4.86 59.67 -12.99
N LEU A 7 3.83 59.30 -12.23
CA LEU A 7 3.64 57.97 -11.66
C LEU A 7 2.59 57.25 -12.50
N PHE A 8 2.99 56.20 -13.22
CA PHE A 8 2.06 55.22 -13.81
C PHE A 8 2.19 53.94 -12.99
N LEU A 9 1.09 53.54 -12.34
CA LEU A 9 0.99 52.33 -11.53
C LEU A 9 1.18 51.08 -12.43
N LEU A 10 2.13 50.21 -12.07
CA LEU A 10 2.14 48.82 -12.50
C LEU A 10 1.29 48.02 -11.51
N GLY A 11 0.08 47.64 -11.91
CA GLY A 11 -0.74 46.69 -11.15
C GLY A 11 -0.21 45.28 -11.37
N VAL A 12 0.55 44.75 -10.40
CA VAL A 12 0.88 43.33 -10.34
C VAL A 12 -0.33 42.61 -9.79
N GLY A 13 -1.11 41.97 -10.66
CA GLY A 13 -2.15 41.03 -10.27
C GLY A 13 -1.50 39.81 -9.65
N ALA A 14 -1.59 39.66 -8.33
CA ALA A 14 -1.27 38.42 -7.64
C ALA A 14 -2.38 37.40 -7.94
N THR A 15 -2.23 36.63 -9.02
CA THR A 15 -2.98 35.39 -9.18
C THR A 15 -2.51 34.43 -8.10
N LEU A 16 -3.31 34.28 -7.04
CA LEU A 16 -3.23 33.13 -6.16
C LEU A 16 -3.50 31.89 -7.00
N LEU A 17 -2.44 31.18 -7.37
CA LEU A 17 -2.52 29.78 -7.73
C LEU A 17 -2.88 29.03 -6.45
N THR A 18 -4.17 28.82 -6.21
CA THR A 18 -4.62 27.82 -5.25
C THR A 18 -4.26 26.46 -5.83
N THR A 19 -3.08 25.94 -5.49
CA THR A 19 -2.85 24.51 -5.56
C THR A 19 -3.90 23.89 -4.65
N ASN A 20 -4.88 23.19 -5.23
CA ASN A 20 -5.69 22.24 -4.47
C ASN A 20 -4.71 21.17 -3.98
N VAL A 21 -4.04 21.45 -2.86
CA VAL A 21 -3.58 20.38 -1.98
C VAL A 21 -4.86 19.63 -1.67
N MET A 22 -4.95 18.38 -2.13
CA MET A 22 -6.05 17.48 -1.76
C MET A 22 -5.98 17.39 -0.24
N ALA A 23 -6.81 18.18 0.44
CA ALA A 23 -6.82 18.20 1.87
C ALA A 23 -7.38 16.86 2.35
N ASP A 24 -6.66 16.25 3.28
CA ASP A 24 -7.06 15.03 3.94
C ASP A 24 -8.41 15.22 4.64
N ASP A 25 -9.40 14.44 4.18
CA ASP A 25 -10.77 14.52 4.68
C ASP A 25 -10.85 13.87 6.06
N VAL A 26 -11.13 14.69 7.07
CA VAL A 26 -11.25 14.27 8.48
C VAL A 26 -12.26 13.13 8.66
N GLN A 27 -13.36 13.14 7.90
CA GLN A 27 -14.34 12.06 7.98
C GLN A 27 -13.79 10.77 7.36
N ALA A 28 -13.10 10.85 6.23
CA ALA A 28 -12.51 9.69 5.58
C ALA A 28 -11.38 9.09 6.43
N ARG A 29 -10.48 9.92 6.97
CA ARG A 29 -9.44 9.49 7.90
C ARG A 29 -10.02 8.77 9.12
N ALA A 30 -11.03 9.35 9.77
CA ALA A 30 -11.67 8.73 10.92
C ALA A 30 -12.39 7.40 10.59
N ILE A 31 -12.75 7.15 9.32
CA ILE A 31 -13.23 5.84 8.87
C ILE A 31 -12.06 4.87 8.72
N MET A 32 -10.96 5.29 8.08
CA MET A 32 -9.79 4.45 7.85
C MET A 32 -9.09 4.06 9.16
N GLU A 33 -8.97 4.97 10.12
CA GLU A 33 -8.47 4.67 11.48
C GLU A 33 -9.32 3.58 12.17
N LYS A 34 -10.63 3.53 11.92
CA LYS A 34 -11.52 2.48 12.44
C LYS A 34 -11.47 1.19 11.64
N VAL A 35 -11.01 1.23 10.39
CA VAL A 35 -10.77 0.03 9.58
C VAL A 35 -9.50 -0.64 10.06
N ASP A 36 -8.46 0.17 10.26
CA ASP A 36 -7.15 -0.21 10.76
C ASP A 36 -7.20 -0.77 12.19
N ALA A 37 -7.89 -0.08 13.11
CA ALA A 37 -8.03 -0.52 14.51
C ALA A 37 -8.96 -1.74 14.74
N ARG A 38 -9.32 -2.50 13.69
CA ARG A 38 -10.15 -3.70 13.84
C ARG A 38 -9.29 -4.86 14.33
N ASP A 39 -9.76 -5.54 15.37
CA ASP A 39 -9.13 -6.75 15.90
C ASP A 39 -9.08 -7.86 14.83
N ASP A 40 -7.86 -8.23 14.46
CA ASP A 40 -7.49 -9.32 13.55
C ASP A 40 -6.84 -10.51 14.29
N GLY A 41 -6.47 -10.29 15.56
CA GLY A 41 -6.01 -11.29 16.51
C GLY A 41 -4.49 -11.51 16.50
N GLN A 42 -3.93 -11.76 17.68
CA GLN A 42 -2.48 -11.77 17.91
C GLN A 42 -1.68 -12.88 17.22
N THR A 43 -2.35 -13.91 16.69
CA THR A 43 -1.70 -15.03 16.02
C THR A 43 -2.67 -15.61 15.02
N LEU A 44 -2.20 -15.78 13.80
CA LEU A 44 -3.00 -16.22 12.68
C LEU A 44 -2.31 -17.39 11.99
N GLU A 45 -3.11 -18.39 11.62
CA GLU A 45 -2.69 -19.52 10.79
C GLU A 45 -3.72 -19.71 9.67
N GLN A 46 -3.28 -19.72 8.40
CA GLN A 46 -4.18 -19.82 7.26
C GLN A 46 -3.66 -20.81 6.21
N ASP A 47 -4.58 -21.62 5.68
CA ASP A 47 -4.40 -22.35 4.42
C ASP A 47 -5.09 -21.56 3.31
N MET A 48 -4.37 -21.27 2.23
CA MET A 48 -4.83 -20.40 1.15
C MET A 48 -4.67 -21.07 -0.22
N LEU A 49 -5.63 -20.80 -1.11
CA LEU A 49 -5.54 -21.15 -2.53
C LEU A 49 -5.45 -19.86 -3.34
N MET A 50 -4.31 -19.64 -4.00
CA MET A 50 -4.13 -18.53 -4.93
C MET A 50 -4.34 -19.01 -6.36
N VAL A 51 -5.27 -18.39 -7.07
CA VAL A 51 -5.57 -18.70 -8.47
C VAL A 51 -5.14 -17.51 -9.34
N LEU A 52 -4.14 -17.73 -10.19
CA LEU A 52 -3.67 -16.74 -11.16
C LEU A 52 -4.36 -17.02 -12.49
N ILE A 53 -5.09 -16.03 -13.00
CA ILE A 53 -5.84 -16.14 -14.26
C ILE A 53 -5.22 -15.18 -15.26
N ASP A 54 -4.67 -15.70 -16.36
CA ASP A 54 -4.09 -14.84 -17.39
C ASP A 54 -5.18 -14.19 -18.28
N LYS A 55 -4.77 -13.24 -19.12
CA LYS A 55 -5.67 -12.53 -20.05
C LYS A 55 -6.44 -13.42 -21.04
N ASN A 56 -6.01 -14.67 -21.23
CA ASN A 56 -6.66 -15.65 -22.10
C ASN A 56 -7.56 -16.62 -21.31
N GLY A 57 -7.66 -16.46 -19.97
CA GLY A 57 -8.41 -17.33 -19.08
C GLY A 57 -7.67 -18.59 -18.66
N ASN A 58 -6.36 -18.71 -18.89
CA ASN A 58 -5.62 -19.86 -18.39
C ASN A 58 -5.34 -19.69 -16.89
N GLU A 59 -5.57 -20.75 -16.14
CA GLU A 59 -5.41 -20.74 -14.69
C GLU A 59 -4.11 -21.42 -14.25
N ARG A 60 -3.50 -20.86 -13.20
CA ARG A 60 -2.44 -21.51 -12.41
C ARG A 60 -2.81 -21.39 -10.95
N THR A 61 -2.85 -22.52 -10.25
CA THR A 61 -3.18 -22.57 -8.83
C THR A 61 -1.93 -22.71 -7.98
N ARG A 62 -1.94 -22.16 -6.78
CA ARG A 62 -0.89 -22.33 -5.77
C ARG A 62 -1.52 -22.54 -4.41
N ASP A 63 -1.06 -23.56 -3.70
CA ASP A 63 -1.47 -23.82 -2.32
C ASP A 63 -0.44 -23.17 -1.40
N LEU A 64 -0.91 -22.35 -0.45
CA LEU A 64 -0.05 -21.61 0.47
C LEU A 64 -0.45 -21.87 1.91
N LYS A 65 0.53 -21.76 2.80
CA LYS A 65 0.35 -21.75 4.24
C LYS A 65 0.96 -20.48 4.80
N SER A 66 0.21 -19.69 5.55
CA SER A 66 0.75 -18.53 6.28
C SER A 66 0.64 -18.71 7.79
N TYR A 67 1.57 -18.06 8.47
CA TYR A 67 1.58 -17.82 9.90
C TYR A 67 1.86 -16.34 10.11
N ALA A 68 1.06 -15.67 10.92
CA ALA A 68 1.34 -14.30 11.37
C ALA A 68 1.25 -14.23 12.89
N LYS A 69 1.99 -13.30 13.48
CA LYS A 69 1.98 -13.07 14.92
C LYS A 69 2.49 -11.68 15.25
N ASP A 70 1.83 -11.05 16.22
CA ASP A 70 2.23 -9.78 16.79
C ASP A 70 3.42 -9.94 17.74
N PHE A 71 4.33 -8.99 17.67
CA PHE A 71 5.49 -8.82 18.53
C PHE A 71 5.49 -7.42 19.13
N GLY A 72 4.47 -7.13 19.95
CA GLY A 72 4.22 -5.78 20.43
C GLY A 72 3.27 -5.10 19.47
N GLU A 73 3.69 -3.98 18.88
CA GLU A 73 2.93 -3.28 17.82
C GLU A 73 3.40 -3.71 16.41
N ASP A 74 4.53 -4.42 16.31
CA ASP A 74 5.04 -4.98 15.05
C ASP A 74 4.36 -6.32 14.72
N GLU A 75 4.17 -6.65 13.44
CA GLU A 75 3.70 -7.97 12.97
C GLU A 75 4.81 -8.72 12.24
N HIS A 76 4.99 -10.02 12.53
CA HIS A 76 5.83 -10.89 11.72
C HIS A 76 4.98 -11.95 11.01
N ARG A 77 5.15 -12.06 9.69
CA ARG A 77 4.40 -13.01 8.85
C ARG A 77 5.33 -13.85 8.01
N THR A 78 5.05 -15.16 7.98
CA THR A 78 5.75 -16.11 7.11
C THR A 78 4.75 -16.86 6.24
N LEU A 79 5.01 -16.89 4.95
CA LEU A 79 4.20 -17.55 3.94
C LEU A 79 5.01 -18.63 3.21
N PHE A 80 4.44 -19.81 3.07
CA PHE A 80 5.06 -20.97 2.43
C PHE A 80 4.25 -21.45 1.23
N PHE A 81 4.90 -21.58 0.08
CA PHE A 81 4.32 -22.24 -1.09
C PHE A 81 4.41 -23.75 -0.91
N LYS A 82 3.25 -24.42 -0.85
CA LYS A 82 3.12 -25.87 -0.65
C LYS A 82 3.03 -26.64 -1.97
N SER A 83 2.44 -26.01 -2.98
CA SER A 83 2.17 -26.56 -4.31
C SER A 83 2.03 -25.42 -5.34
N PRO A 84 2.31 -25.62 -6.64
CA PRO A 84 2.85 -26.82 -7.29
C PRO A 84 4.36 -26.99 -7.11
N SER A 85 4.93 -28.05 -7.69
CA SER A 85 6.33 -28.46 -7.48
C SER A 85 7.39 -27.43 -7.90
N ASP A 86 7.04 -26.57 -8.86
CA ASP A 86 7.90 -25.49 -9.37
C ASP A 86 8.10 -24.34 -8.37
N VAL A 87 7.11 -24.08 -7.51
CA VAL A 87 7.17 -23.07 -6.45
C VAL A 87 7.30 -23.66 -5.06
N LYS A 88 7.08 -24.97 -4.90
CA LYS A 88 7.10 -25.68 -3.61
C LYS A 88 8.36 -25.38 -2.80
N ASN A 89 8.16 -25.11 -1.51
CA ASN A 89 9.19 -24.71 -0.54
C ASN A 89 9.79 -23.32 -0.78
N THR A 90 9.26 -22.53 -1.72
CA THR A 90 9.46 -21.08 -1.67
C THR A 90 8.83 -20.56 -0.38
N ALA A 91 9.54 -19.68 0.30
CA ALA A 91 9.05 -19.05 1.52
C ALA A 91 9.26 -17.54 1.45
N PHE A 92 8.33 -16.80 2.03
CA PHE A 92 8.37 -15.35 2.11
C PHE A 92 8.21 -14.95 3.58
N LEU A 93 9.04 -14.02 4.04
CA LEU A 93 9.06 -13.51 5.41
C LEU A 93 8.91 -11.99 5.35
N THR A 94 8.00 -11.45 6.13
CA THR A 94 7.85 -10.01 6.34
C THR A 94 7.92 -9.69 7.82
N TYR A 95 8.65 -8.63 8.14
CA TYR A 95 8.56 -7.92 9.41
C TYR A 95 7.95 -6.56 9.11
N ASP A 96 6.70 -6.41 9.54
CA ASP A 96 5.91 -5.21 9.45
C ASP A 96 6.12 -4.38 10.71
N TYR A 97 6.47 -3.10 10.55
CA TYR A 97 6.78 -2.23 11.68
C TYR A 97 5.75 -1.11 11.79
N ASP A 98 5.19 -0.92 12.99
CA ASP A 98 4.23 0.18 13.25
C ASP A 98 4.87 1.57 13.14
N ASP A 99 6.20 1.65 13.36
CA ASP A 99 6.96 2.89 13.21
C ASP A 99 7.05 3.32 11.73
N SER A 100 6.19 4.27 11.33
CA SER A 100 6.18 4.96 10.03
C SER A 100 7.54 5.46 9.53
N ALA A 101 8.51 5.71 10.41
CA ALA A 101 9.85 6.13 10.03
C ALA A 101 10.73 4.96 9.51
N LYS A 102 10.25 3.71 9.61
CA LYS A 102 11.01 2.49 9.36
C LYS A 102 10.33 1.63 8.31
N ASP A 103 11.04 1.37 7.21
CA ASP A 103 10.55 0.50 6.16
C ASP A 103 10.47 -0.96 6.61
N ASP A 104 9.39 -1.66 6.22
CA ASP A 104 9.26 -3.11 6.46
C ASP A 104 10.38 -3.90 5.82
N ASP A 105 10.81 -4.94 6.52
CA ASP A 105 11.79 -5.87 6.00
C ASP A 105 11.12 -7.09 5.37
N GLN A 106 11.55 -7.43 4.16
CA GLN A 106 10.99 -8.55 3.41
C GLN A 106 12.08 -9.44 2.82
N TRP A 107 11.88 -10.76 2.90
CA TRP A 107 12.82 -11.75 2.36
C TRP A 107 12.09 -12.87 1.62
N LEU A 108 12.62 -13.23 0.46
CA LEU A 108 12.18 -14.36 -0.35
C LEU A 108 13.24 -15.45 -0.37
N TYR A 109 12.91 -16.62 0.17
CA TYR A 109 13.72 -17.83 0.04
C TYR A 109 13.36 -18.59 -1.23
N LEU A 110 14.37 -18.82 -2.07
CA LEU A 110 14.25 -19.54 -3.33
C LEU A 110 14.92 -20.92 -3.22
N PRO A 111 14.16 -22.03 -3.13
CA PRO A 111 14.70 -23.35 -2.83
C PRO A 111 15.61 -23.89 -3.95
N ALA A 112 15.27 -23.61 -5.21
CA ALA A 112 16.07 -24.02 -6.37
C ALA A 112 17.50 -23.45 -6.33
N LEU A 113 17.67 -22.26 -5.75
CA LEU A 113 18.96 -21.58 -5.61
C LEU A 113 19.58 -21.79 -4.23
N LYS A 114 18.82 -22.29 -3.26
CA LYS A 114 19.16 -22.31 -1.83
C LYS A 114 19.62 -20.94 -1.33
N LYS A 115 18.95 -19.88 -1.80
CA LYS A 115 19.32 -18.49 -1.49
C LYS A 115 18.14 -17.74 -0.90
N VAL A 116 18.46 -16.83 0.01
CA VAL A 116 17.55 -15.78 0.49
C VAL A 116 17.85 -14.50 -0.30
N LYS A 117 16.82 -13.89 -0.87
CA LYS A 117 16.87 -12.56 -1.49
C LYS A 117 16.12 -11.59 -0.57
N ARG A 118 16.77 -10.50 -0.14
CA ARG A 118 16.07 -9.37 0.50
C ARG A 118 15.34 -8.57 -0.58
N ILE A 119 14.12 -8.13 -0.30
CA ILE A 119 13.36 -7.23 -1.15
C ILE A 119 13.54 -5.81 -0.58
N PRO A 120 14.33 -4.94 -1.24
CA PRO A 120 14.46 -3.54 -0.81
C PRO A 120 13.17 -2.76 -1.09
N SER A 121 12.95 -1.66 -0.37
CA SER A 121 11.76 -0.79 -0.52
C SER A 121 11.52 -0.37 -1.98
N ALA A 122 12.58 -0.05 -2.72
CA ALA A 122 12.50 0.32 -4.14
C ALA A 122 12.04 -0.83 -5.07
N ASP A 123 12.10 -2.09 -4.63
CA ASP A 123 11.61 -3.24 -5.39
C ASP A 123 10.19 -3.66 -4.95
N LYS A 124 9.61 -3.05 -3.89
CA LYS A 124 8.35 -3.51 -3.29
C LYS A 124 7.16 -3.38 -4.25
N SER A 125 7.17 -2.41 -5.16
CA SER A 125 6.16 -2.25 -6.21
C SER A 125 6.20 -3.33 -7.30
N SER A 126 7.21 -4.21 -7.30
CA SER A 126 7.30 -5.32 -8.25
C SER A 126 6.30 -6.44 -7.94
N SER A 127 5.85 -7.14 -8.99
CA SER A 127 4.96 -8.30 -8.87
C SER A 127 5.49 -9.38 -7.93
N PHE A 128 4.65 -9.77 -6.97
CA PHE A 128 4.86 -10.89 -6.08
C PHE A 128 4.68 -12.20 -6.84
N MET A 129 5.79 -12.88 -7.12
CA MET A 129 5.80 -14.23 -7.72
C MET A 129 4.97 -14.34 -9.01
N GLY A 130 4.87 -13.27 -9.80
CA GLY A 130 4.11 -13.24 -11.05
C GLY A 130 2.59 -13.18 -10.88
N SER A 131 2.11 -12.79 -9.69
CA SER A 131 0.71 -12.45 -9.44
C SER A 131 0.44 -10.96 -9.68
N ASP A 132 -0.83 -10.57 -9.61
CA ASP A 132 -1.24 -9.17 -9.65
C ASP A 132 -0.95 -8.41 -8.35
N PHE A 133 -0.65 -9.12 -7.25
CA PHE A 133 -0.13 -8.48 -6.05
C PHE A 133 1.31 -8.04 -6.24
N SER A 134 1.68 -6.94 -5.62
CA SER A 134 3.06 -6.50 -5.43
C SER A 134 3.63 -7.05 -4.12
N TYR A 135 4.94 -6.88 -3.90
CA TYR A 135 5.53 -7.16 -2.58
C TYR A 135 5.06 -6.15 -1.52
N PHE A 136 4.73 -4.93 -1.92
CA PHE A 136 4.13 -3.92 -1.06
C PHE A 136 2.77 -4.39 -0.51
N ASP A 137 1.95 -5.07 -1.32
CA ASP A 137 0.63 -5.56 -0.86
C ASP A 137 0.73 -6.73 0.14
N MET A 138 1.93 -7.17 0.51
CA MET A 138 2.15 -8.25 1.48
C MET A 138 2.41 -7.75 2.90
N THR A 139 2.48 -6.43 3.09
CA THR A 139 2.51 -5.74 4.39
C THR A 139 1.32 -4.79 4.49
N ASP A 140 1.11 -4.27 5.69
CA ASP A 140 0.03 -3.34 5.97
C ASP A 140 0.41 -1.92 5.52
N ARG A 141 -0.60 -1.05 5.45
CA ARG A 141 -0.43 0.32 4.96
C ARG A 141 -0.47 1.29 6.12
N ASP A 142 0.60 2.07 6.29
CA ASP A 142 0.58 3.20 7.21
C ASP A 142 -0.40 4.29 6.72
N LEU A 143 -1.39 4.62 7.54
CA LEU A 143 -2.37 5.66 7.24
C LEU A 143 -1.75 7.07 7.15
N GLU A 144 -0.56 7.28 7.74
CA GLU A 144 0.16 8.55 7.66
C GLU A 144 0.88 8.77 6.33
N ASP A 145 1.03 7.72 5.52
CA ASP A 145 1.59 7.83 4.18
C ASP A 145 0.58 8.31 3.13
N TYR A 146 -0.70 8.43 3.49
CA TYR A 146 -1.78 8.73 2.56
C TYR A 146 -2.70 9.86 3.04
N ASP A 147 -3.21 10.63 2.09
CA ASP A 147 -4.37 11.50 2.27
C ASP A 147 -5.63 10.77 1.79
N PHE A 148 -6.73 10.94 2.53
CA PHE A 148 -7.99 10.27 2.23
C PHE A 148 -9.07 11.25 1.78
N ARG A 149 -9.98 10.78 0.93
CA ARG A 149 -11.14 11.55 0.48
C ARG A 149 -12.39 10.69 0.38
N LEU A 150 -13.45 11.05 1.10
CA LEU A 150 -14.72 10.37 0.98
C LEU A 150 -15.39 10.77 -0.34
N LEU A 151 -15.48 9.83 -1.28
CA LEU A 151 -16.07 10.09 -2.59
C LEU A 151 -17.59 10.04 -2.54
N LYS A 152 -18.14 8.97 -1.94
CA LYS A 152 -19.58 8.74 -1.77
C LYS A 152 -19.87 7.55 -0.87
N GLU A 153 -21.10 7.49 -0.38
CA GLU A 153 -21.71 6.25 0.10
C GLU A 153 -22.21 5.42 -1.09
N THR A 154 -22.08 4.11 -1.00
CA THR A 154 -22.43 3.17 -2.05
C THR A 154 -22.91 1.85 -1.45
N LYS A 155 -23.26 0.88 -2.32
CA LYS A 155 -23.49 -0.50 -1.91
C LYS A 155 -22.51 -1.44 -2.61
N VAL A 156 -21.91 -2.34 -1.84
CA VAL A 156 -21.05 -3.43 -2.33
C VAL A 156 -21.70 -4.76 -1.92
N TYR A 157 -22.04 -5.60 -2.90
CA TYR A 157 -22.78 -6.85 -2.69
C TYR A 157 -24.06 -6.69 -1.82
N GLY A 158 -24.73 -5.53 -1.91
CA GLY A 158 -25.95 -5.22 -1.15
C GLY A 158 -25.72 -4.58 0.23
N HIS A 159 -24.48 -4.52 0.71
CA HIS A 159 -24.12 -3.89 1.98
C HIS A 159 -23.74 -2.43 1.79
N ASP A 160 -24.14 -1.56 2.72
CA ASP A 160 -23.72 -0.15 2.73
C ASP A 160 -22.20 -0.06 2.91
N ALA A 161 -21.58 0.81 2.12
CA ALA A 161 -20.13 0.99 2.09
C ALA A 161 -19.76 2.45 1.79
N TRP A 162 -18.59 2.87 2.26
CA TRP A 162 -17.98 4.15 1.89
C TRP A 162 -16.95 3.91 0.80
N MET A 163 -17.04 4.66 -0.29
CA MET A 163 -16.02 4.71 -1.33
C MET A 163 -15.03 5.81 -0.97
N ILE A 164 -13.81 5.43 -0.61
CA ILE A 164 -12.76 6.34 -0.14
C ILE A 164 -11.60 6.27 -1.12
N GLU A 165 -11.17 7.43 -1.61
CA GLU A 165 -9.93 7.54 -2.37
C GLU A 165 -8.75 7.72 -1.40
N SER A 166 -7.66 7.01 -1.66
CA SER A 166 -6.39 7.13 -0.94
C SER A 166 -5.31 7.60 -1.91
N THR A 167 -4.62 8.68 -1.57
CA THR A 167 -3.55 9.27 -2.40
C THR A 167 -2.26 9.34 -1.58
N PRO A 168 -1.13 8.77 -2.05
CA PRO A 168 0.15 8.88 -1.36
C PRO A 168 0.58 10.33 -1.14
N ARG A 169 1.10 10.65 0.05
CA ARG A 169 1.52 12.01 0.41
C ARG A 169 2.82 12.45 -0.26
N ASN A 170 3.67 11.52 -0.70
CA ASN A 170 4.99 11.85 -1.25
C ASN A 170 5.51 10.80 -2.25
N GLN A 171 6.57 11.17 -2.98
CA GLN A 171 7.17 10.33 -4.02
C GLN A 171 7.78 9.04 -3.47
N LYS A 172 8.29 9.02 -2.23
CA LYS A 172 8.84 7.80 -1.62
C LYS A 172 7.76 6.73 -1.54
N VAL A 173 6.57 7.09 -1.05
CA VAL A 173 5.42 6.18 -0.97
C VAL A 173 4.97 5.70 -2.34
N ILE A 174 4.99 6.57 -3.36
CA ILE A 174 4.68 6.18 -4.74
C ILE A 174 5.71 5.19 -5.28
N ASP A 175 7.00 5.45 -5.09
CA ASP A 175 8.08 4.59 -5.59
C ASP A 175 8.07 3.21 -4.91
N GLU A 176 7.78 3.18 -3.61
CA GLU A 176 7.69 1.97 -2.80
C GLU A 176 6.43 1.15 -3.10
N SER A 177 5.26 1.80 -3.11
CA SER A 177 3.97 1.12 -3.27
C SER A 177 3.60 0.84 -4.73
N GLY A 178 4.08 1.67 -5.66
CA GLY A 178 3.68 1.66 -7.07
C GLY A 178 2.31 2.28 -7.35
N TYR A 179 1.59 2.75 -6.32
CA TYR A 179 0.28 3.38 -6.47
C TYR A 179 0.41 4.89 -6.57
N GLU A 180 -0.29 5.51 -7.52
CA GLU A 180 -0.50 6.97 -7.54
C GLU A 180 -1.80 7.37 -6.83
N LYS A 181 -2.75 6.42 -6.78
CA LYS A 181 -4.04 6.52 -6.09
C LYS A 181 -4.71 5.14 -6.00
N SER A 182 -5.55 4.95 -4.99
CA SER A 182 -6.44 3.79 -4.82
C SER A 182 -7.88 4.27 -4.52
N ILE A 183 -8.90 3.49 -4.92
CA ILE A 183 -10.33 3.75 -4.66
C ILE A 183 -11.00 2.46 -4.18
#